data_AF-A0A7K2X8H5-F1
#
_entry.id   AF-A0A7K2X8H5-F1
#
_cell.length_a   1.000
_cell.length_b   1.000
_cell.length_c   1.000
_cell.angle_alpha   90.00
_cell.angle_beta   90.00
_cell.angle_gamma   90.00
#
_symmetry.space_group_name_H-M   'P 1'
#
loop_
_entity.id
_entity.type
_entity.pdbx_description
1 polymer ?
#
loop_
_entity_poly.entity_id
_entity_poly.type
_entity_poly.pdbx_seq_one_letter_code
_entity_poly.pdbx_strand_id
1 'polypeptide(L)'
;MLATVIAVLGTLLGAVVAGFIQHRTTRTARDAERADRHRDQALEAVTALASALATHRRTQFVREELRLAGADQTRLEAARAELHATRAAIETPRVLVAILLPALAPAADAAAQATYDLRDAPDADTLAALRQDAIGATKAFVAAAARHFA
;
A
#
# COMPACT_ATOMS: atom_id res chain seq x y z
N MET A 1 50.97 13.53 -42.68
CA MET A 1 51.06 13.69 -41.21
C MET A 1 49.86 14.44 -40.63
N LEU A 2 49.53 15.65 -41.11
CA LEU A 2 48.38 16.44 -40.61
C LEU A 2 47.03 15.68 -40.70
N ALA A 3 46.73 15.05 -41.84
CA ALA A 3 45.48 14.31 -42.04
C ALA A 3 45.28 13.15 -41.04
N THR A 4 46.36 12.44 -40.71
CA THR A 4 46.34 11.33 -39.74
C THR A 4 46.06 11.82 -38.33
N VAL A 5 46.64 12.96 -37.94
CA VAL A 5 46.41 13.59 -36.63
C VAL A 5 44.95 14.02 -36.50
N ILE A 6 44.37 14.64 -37.54
CA ILE A 6 42.97 15.05 -37.57
C ILE A 6 42.04 13.84 -37.43
N ALA A 7 42.34 12.73 -38.12
CA ALA A 7 41.55 11.51 -38.04
C ALA A 7 41.54 10.91 -36.63
N VAL A 8 42.70 10.81 -35.97
CA VAL A 8 42.79 10.27 -34.59
C VAL A 8 42.05 11.17 -33.60
N LEU A 9 42.19 12.50 -33.72
CA LEU A 9 41.46 13.46 -32.89
C LEU A 9 39.94 13.35 -33.11
N GLY A 10 39.48 13.16 -34.34
CA GLY A 10 38.07 12.94 -34.65
C GLY A 10 37.50 11.68 -33.98
N THR A 11 38.24 10.57 -34.01
CA THR A 11 37.83 9.32 -33.36
C THR A 11 37.83 9.43 -31.84
N LEU A 12 38.86 10.06 -31.25
CA LEU A 12 38.91 10.28 -29.80
C LEU A 12 37.77 11.19 -29.33
N LEU A 13 37.50 12.28 -30.07
CA LEU A 13 36.40 13.18 -29.76
C LEU A 13 35.05 12.47 -29.90
N GLY A 14 34.87 11.66 -30.95
CA GLY A 14 33.69 10.84 -31.14
C GLY A 14 33.46 9.84 -30.01
N ALA A 15 34.52 9.16 -29.55
CA ALA A 15 34.46 8.23 -28.42
C ALA A 15 34.10 8.92 -27.09
N VAL A 16 34.65 10.10 -26.83
CA VAL A 16 34.33 10.89 -25.63
C VAL A 16 32.88 11.36 -25.63
N VAL A 17 32.39 11.90 -26.77
CA VAL A 17 31.00 12.35 -26.91
C VAL A 17 30.03 11.18 -26.78
N ALA A 18 30.31 10.05 -27.45
CA ALA A 18 29.51 8.84 -27.33
C ALA A 18 29.48 8.33 -25.88
N GLY A 19 30.63 8.29 -25.20
CA GLY A 19 30.74 7.89 -23.80
C GLY A 19 29.94 8.81 -22.86
N PHE A 20 29.96 10.11 -23.09
CA PHE A 20 29.20 11.08 -22.29
C PHE A 20 27.69 10.93 -22.50
N ILE A 21 27.24 10.75 -23.74
CA ILE A 21 25.83 10.49 -24.07
C ILE A 21 25.40 9.18 -23.40
N GLN A 22 26.16 8.09 -23.58
CA GLN A 22 25.89 6.77 -22.98
C GLN A 22 25.80 6.85 -21.44
N HIS A 23 26.68 7.63 -20.82
CA HIS A 23 26.67 7.83 -19.37
C HIS A 23 25.42 8.59 -18.90
N ARG A 24 24.97 9.60 -19.66
CA ARG A 24 23.72 10.31 -19.34
C ARG A 24 22.49 9.44 -19.58
N THR A 25 22.37 8.74 -20.70
CA THR A 25 21.21 7.86 -20.97
C THR A 25 21.12 6.72 -19.96
N THR A 26 22.25 6.12 -19.56
CA THR A 26 22.24 5.07 -18.53
C THR A 26 21.85 5.60 -17.16
N ARG A 27 22.21 6.84 -16.81
CA ARG A 27 21.74 7.48 -15.56
C ARG A 27 20.24 7.79 -15.61
N THR A 28 19.77 8.44 -16.66
CA THR A 28 18.34 8.77 -16.80
C THR A 28 17.47 7.51 -16.84
N ALA A 29 17.94 6.44 -17.51
CA ALA A 29 17.23 5.16 -17.53
C ALA A 29 17.16 4.52 -16.14
N ARG A 30 18.27 4.53 -15.38
CA ARG A 30 18.29 4.00 -14.00
C ARG A 30 17.40 4.80 -13.05
N ASP A 31 17.33 6.11 -13.22
CA ASP A 31 16.50 6.97 -12.37
C ASP A 31 15.01 6.78 -12.69
N ALA A 32 14.65 6.65 -13.97
CA ALA A 32 13.30 6.29 -14.39
C ALA A 32 12.89 4.91 -13.84
N GLU A 33 13.75 3.90 -13.98
CA GLU A 33 13.49 2.54 -13.46
C GLU A 33 13.31 2.51 -11.93
N ARG A 34 14.04 3.36 -11.19
CA ARG A 34 13.86 3.49 -9.74
C ARG A 34 12.53 4.16 -9.38
N ALA A 35 12.15 5.19 -10.14
CA ALA A 35 10.87 5.88 -9.93
C ALA A 35 9.68 4.97 -10.21
N ASP A 36 9.74 4.18 -11.30
CA ASP A 36 8.70 3.22 -11.66
C ASP A 36 8.58 2.13 -10.58
N ARG A 37 9.71 1.54 -10.15
CA ARG A 37 9.71 0.55 -9.07
C ARG A 37 9.15 1.08 -7.75
N HIS A 38 9.50 2.32 -7.39
CA HIS A 38 8.96 2.95 -6.19
C HIS A 38 7.44 3.13 -6.31
N ARG A 39 6.95 3.55 -7.48
CA ARG A 39 5.51 3.72 -7.74
C ARG A 39 4.77 2.39 -7.66
N ASP A 40 5.33 1.32 -8.24
CA ASP A 40 4.73 -0.02 -8.18
C ASP A 40 4.67 -0.56 -6.75
N GLN A 41 5.76 -0.44 -5.97
CA GLN A 41 5.79 -0.82 -4.55
C GLN A 41 4.78 -0.03 -3.72
N ALA A 42 4.62 1.26 -4.01
CA ALA A 42 3.67 2.13 -3.35
C ALA A 42 2.21 1.72 -3.67
N LEU A 43 1.91 1.39 -4.92
CA LEU A 43 0.60 0.88 -5.34
C LEU A 43 0.29 -0.50 -4.73
N GLU A 44 1.28 -1.39 -4.69
CA GLU A 44 1.16 -2.69 -4.04
C GLU A 44 0.86 -2.54 -2.54
N ALA A 45 1.57 -1.66 -1.83
CA ALA A 45 1.33 -1.41 -0.41
C ALA A 45 -0.10 -0.88 -0.14
N VAL A 46 -0.58 0.07 -0.95
CA VAL A 46 -1.94 0.63 -0.83
C VAL A 46 -3.00 -0.43 -1.08
N THR A 47 -2.86 -1.22 -2.14
CA THR A 47 -3.84 -2.25 -2.50
C THR A 47 -3.84 -3.40 -1.50
N ALA A 48 -2.67 -3.83 -1.04
CA ALA A 48 -2.52 -4.82 0.02
C ALA A 48 -3.17 -4.35 1.32
N LEU A 49 -2.98 -3.09 1.71
CA LEU A 49 -3.61 -2.53 2.92
C LEU A 49 -5.14 -2.50 2.78
N ALA A 50 -5.66 -1.98 1.66
CA ALA A 50 -7.10 -1.92 1.42
C ALA A 50 -7.75 -3.33 1.46
N SER A 51 -7.08 -4.33 0.89
CA SER A 51 -7.52 -5.73 0.91
C SER A 51 -7.49 -6.33 2.32
N ALA A 52 -6.40 -6.12 3.07
CA ALA A 52 -6.26 -6.59 4.44
C ALA A 52 -7.34 -5.98 5.36
N LEU A 53 -7.60 -4.67 5.23
CA LEU A 53 -8.68 -3.98 5.96
C LEU A 53 -10.06 -4.55 5.62
N ALA A 54 -10.36 -4.77 4.34
CA ALA A 54 -11.63 -5.34 3.91
C ALA A 54 -11.84 -6.76 4.47
N THR A 55 -10.78 -7.57 4.49
CA THR A 55 -10.77 -8.93 5.03
C THR A 55 -10.98 -8.92 6.54
N HIS A 56 -10.17 -8.13 7.25
CA HIS A 56 -10.29 -8.02 8.71
C HIS A 56 -11.65 -7.48 9.16
N ARG A 57 -12.19 -6.47 8.47
CA ARG A 57 -13.55 -5.94 8.73
C ARG A 57 -14.60 -7.05 8.59
N ARG A 58 -14.51 -7.90 7.56
CA ARG A 58 -15.45 -9.00 7.36
C ARG A 58 -15.36 -10.01 8.49
N THR A 59 -14.15 -10.46 8.82
CA THR A 59 -13.92 -11.43 9.90
C THR A 59 -14.39 -10.87 11.25
N GLN A 60 -14.11 -9.59 11.52
CA GLN A 60 -14.56 -8.92 12.74
C GLN A 60 -16.09 -8.80 12.80
N PHE A 61 -16.74 -8.43 11.70
CA PHE A 61 -18.20 -8.36 11.63
C PHE A 61 -18.84 -9.72 11.93
N VAL A 62 -18.36 -10.79 11.31
CA VAL A 62 -18.86 -12.16 11.55
C VAL A 62 -18.68 -12.59 13.00
N ARG A 63 -17.52 -12.28 13.60
CA ARG A 63 -17.27 -12.57 15.02
C ARG A 63 -18.28 -11.83 15.92
N GLU A 64 -18.52 -10.56 15.66
CA GLU A 64 -19.44 -9.75 16.46
C GLU A 64 -20.90 -10.17 16.27
N GLU A 65 -21.30 -10.57 15.06
CA GLU A 65 -22.61 -11.20 14.82
C GLU A 65 -22.77 -12.48 15.65
N LEU A 66 -21.76 -13.36 15.67
CA LEU A 66 -21.77 -14.57 16.50
C LEU A 66 -21.88 -14.23 17.99
N ARG A 67 -21.16 -13.20 18.46
CA ARG A 67 -21.21 -12.77 19.87
C ARG A 67 -22.61 -12.24 20.23
N LEU A 68 -23.18 -11.38 19.40
CA LEU A 68 -24.52 -10.80 19.62
C LEU A 68 -25.62 -11.86 19.53
N ALA A 69 -25.44 -12.89 18.70
CA ALA A 69 -26.34 -14.03 18.61
C ALA A 69 -26.20 -15.04 19.76
N GLY A 70 -25.26 -14.84 20.70
CA GLY A 70 -25.02 -15.75 21.81
C GLY A 70 -24.48 -17.12 21.37
N ALA A 71 -23.66 -17.16 20.32
CA ALA A 71 -23.07 -18.40 19.83
C ALA A 71 -22.21 -19.11 20.90
N ASP A 72 -22.03 -20.42 20.73
CA ASP A 72 -21.19 -21.21 21.61
C ASP A 72 -19.71 -20.77 21.60
N GLN A 73 -19.00 -21.16 22.66
CA GLN A 73 -17.60 -20.79 22.87
C GLN A 73 -16.68 -21.32 21.75
N THR A 74 -16.95 -22.51 21.21
CA THR A 74 -16.14 -23.12 20.14
C THR A 74 -16.17 -22.28 18.86
N ARG A 75 -17.34 -21.81 18.45
CA ARG A 75 -17.49 -20.91 17.29
C ARG A 75 -16.81 -19.56 17.52
N LEU A 76 -16.92 -19.01 18.74
CA LEU A 76 -16.27 -17.76 19.10
C LEU A 76 -14.74 -17.88 19.10
N GLU A 77 -14.18 -19.02 19.53
CA GLU A 77 -12.74 -19.29 19.51
C GLU A 77 -12.20 -19.46 18.09
N ALA A 78 -12.93 -20.17 17.22
CA ALA A 78 -12.57 -20.29 15.81
C ALA A 78 -12.53 -18.91 15.12
N ALA A 79 -13.55 -18.08 15.35
CA ALA A 79 -13.60 -16.72 14.83
C ALA A 79 -12.48 -15.83 15.40
N ARG A 80 -12.08 -16.04 16.65
CA ARG A 80 -10.95 -15.32 17.28
C ARG A 80 -9.61 -15.68 16.63
N ALA A 81 -9.36 -16.95 16.33
CA ALA A 81 -8.14 -17.38 15.64
C ALA A 81 -8.03 -16.72 14.25
N GLU A 82 -9.11 -16.71 13.48
CA GLU A 82 -9.17 -16.02 12.18
C GLU A 82 -8.95 -14.51 12.32
N LEU A 83 -9.51 -13.90 13.38
CA LEU A 83 -9.32 -12.49 13.66
C LEU A 83 -7.85 -12.12 13.91
N HIS A 84 -7.12 -12.96 14.66
CA HIS A 84 -5.69 -12.74 14.91
C HIS A 84 -4.87 -12.78 13.62
N ALA A 85 -5.14 -13.73 12.73
CA ALA A 85 -4.47 -13.84 11.45
C ALA A 85 -4.73 -12.62 10.56
N THR A 86 -5.99 -12.20 10.45
CA THR A 86 -6.37 -11.04 9.63
C THR A 86 -5.86 -9.72 10.19
N ARG A 87 -5.79 -9.57 11.53
CA ARG A 87 -5.17 -8.40 12.16
C ARG A 87 -3.68 -8.32 11.86
N ALA A 88 -2.95 -9.44 11.97
CA ALA A 88 -1.52 -9.48 11.66
C ALA A 88 -1.24 -9.12 10.20
N ALA A 89 -2.13 -9.50 9.27
CA ALA A 89 -2.01 -9.19 7.85
C ALA A 89 -2.11 -7.68 7.52
N ILE A 90 -2.63 -6.84 8.43
CA ILE A 90 -2.70 -5.38 8.26
C ILE A 90 -1.34 -4.71 8.49
N GLU A 91 -0.53 -5.24 9.41
CA GLU A 91 0.64 -4.51 9.93
C GLU A 91 1.68 -4.21 8.85
N THR A 92 2.10 -5.24 8.09
CA THR A 92 3.09 -5.08 7.02
C THR A 92 2.70 -4.02 5.99
N PRO A 93 1.52 -4.10 5.33
CA PRO A 93 1.16 -3.09 4.34
C PRO A 93 0.91 -1.71 4.96
N ARG A 94 0.46 -1.63 6.22
CA ARG A 94 0.32 -0.35 6.93
C ARG A 94 1.67 0.33 7.14
N VAL A 95 2.68 -0.41 7.58
CA VAL A 95 4.06 0.09 7.74
C VAL A 95 4.63 0.52 6.39
N LEU A 96 4.42 -0.25 5.32
CA LEU A 96 4.88 0.12 3.98
C LEU A 96 4.23 1.42 3.49
N VAL A 97 2.92 1.61 3.71
CA VAL A 97 2.25 2.89 3.39
C VAL A 97 2.86 4.04 4.19
N ALA A 98 3.13 3.86 5.49
CA ALA A 98 3.75 4.92 6.30
C ALA A 98 5.17 5.30 5.82
N ILE A 99 5.95 4.34 5.33
CA ILE A 99 7.31 4.55 4.84
C ILE A 99 7.32 5.16 3.44
N LEU A 100 6.57 4.58 2.50
CA LEU A 100 6.60 4.93 1.08
C LEU A 100 5.69 6.13 0.76
N LEU A 101 4.61 6.30 1.52
CA LEU A 101 3.53 7.25 1.26
C LEU A 101 3.10 7.97 2.56
N PRO A 102 4.01 8.68 3.24
CA PRO A 102 3.72 9.29 4.56
C PRO A 102 2.53 10.25 4.53
N ALA A 103 2.25 10.90 3.39
CA ALA A 103 1.08 11.75 3.20
C ALA A 103 -0.27 10.99 3.31
N LEU A 104 -0.28 9.67 3.10
CA LEU A 104 -1.46 8.82 3.21
C LEU A 104 -1.59 8.16 4.58
N ALA A 105 -0.56 8.20 5.44
CA ALA A 105 -0.56 7.54 6.74
C ALA A 105 -1.77 7.92 7.62
N PRO A 106 -2.18 9.21 7.73
CA PRO A 106 -3.37 9.56 8.52
C PRO A 106 -4.65 8.91 8.01
N ALA A 107 -4.84 8.80 6.69
CA ALA A 107 -6.02 8.19 6.10
C ALA A 107 -5.99 6.65 6.25
N ALA A 108 -4.81 6.04 6.12
CA ALA A 108 -4.59 4.62 6.39
C ALA A 108 -4.90 4.26 7.84
N ASP A 109 -4.42 5.07 8.79
CA ASP A 109 -4.65 4.89 10.23
C ASP A 109 -6.13 5.07 10.58
N ALA A 110 -6.81 6.06 10.02
CA ALA A 110 -8.24 6.25 10.20
C ALA A 110 -9.05 5.04 9.68
N ALA A 111 -8.67 4.47 8.55
CA ALA A 111 -9.33 3.27 7.99
C ALA A 111 -9.08 2.02 8.86
N ALA A 112 -7.87 1.86 9.40
CA ALA A 112 -7.53 0.79 10.34
C ALA A 112 -8.32 0.93 11.64
N GLN A 113 -8.34 2.14 12.22
CA GLN A 113 -9.06 2.42 13.46
C GLN A 113 -10.55 2.15 13.31
N ALA A 114 -11.19 2.69 12.27
CA ALA A 114 -12.61 2.45 12.02
C ALA A 114 -12.92 0.94 11.85
N THR A 115 -11.98 0.15 11.32
CA THR A 115 -12.12 -1.31 11.23
C THR A 115 -12.03 -1.98 12.61
N TYR A 116 -11.13 -1.49 13.48
CA TYR A 116 -11.02 -1.99 14.86
C TYR A 116 -12.20 -1.60 15.74
N ASP A 117 -12.83 -0.45 15.47
CA ASP A 117 -13.97 0.08 16.23
C ASP A 117 -15.23 -0.79 16.10
N LEU A 118 -15.31 -1.70 15.12
CA LEU A 118 -16.37 -2.72 15.05
C LEU A 118 -16.39 -3.63 16.29
N ARG A 119 -15.25 -3.74 16.99
CA ARG A 119 -15.10 -4.62 18.15
C ARG A 119 -16.05 -4.24 19.27
N ASP A 120 -16.63 -5.26 19.90
CA ASP A 120 -17.44 -5.12 21.11
C ASP A 120 -18.66 -4.18 20.92
N ALA A 121 -19.19 -4.08 19.69
CA ALA A 121 -20.38 -3.30 19.36
C ALA A 121 -21.58 -3.70 20.26
N PRO A 122 -22.33 -2.76 20.85
CA PRO A 122 -23.36 -3.07 21.84
C PRO A 122 -24.53 -3.89 21.28
N ASP A 123 -24.88 -3.66 20.01
CA ASP A 123 -26.03 -4.26 19.33
C ASP A 123 -25.80 -4.36 17.82
N ALA A 124 -26.73 -5.03 17.12
CA ALA A 124 -26.62 -5.30 15.69
C ALA A 124 -26.72 -4.02 14.83
N ASP A 125 -27.51 -3.04 15.26
CA ASP A 125 -27.68 -1.77 14.54
C ASP A 125 -26.38 -0.94 14.60
N THR A 126 -25.77 -0.87 15.78
CA THR A 126 -24.47 -0.22 15.99
C THR A 126 -23.37 -0.94 15.23
N LEU A 127 -23.36 -2.28 15.22
CA LEU A 127 -22.41 -3.07 14.43
C LEU A 127 -22.54 -2.77 12.92
N ALA A 128 -23.77 -2.64 12.42
CA ALA A 128 -24.03 -2.29 11.03
C ALA A 128 -23.56 -0.87 10.70
N ALA A 129 -23.80 0.10 11.58
CA ALA A 129 -23.33 1.48 11.43
C ALA A 129 -21.80 1.56 11.40
N LEU A 130 -21.12 0.97 12.39
CA LEU A 130 -19.66 0.90 12.46
C LEU A 130 -19.04 0.25 11.22
N ARG A 131 -19.69 -0.79 10.68
CA ARG A 131 -19.27 -1.40 9.41
C ARG A 131 -19.34 -0.41 8.25
N GLN A 132 -20.38 0.41 8.16
CA GLN A 132 -20.47 1.44 7.12
C GLN A 132 -19.39 2.51 7.29
N ASP A 133 -19.11 2.93 8.52
CA ASP A 133 -18.04 3.88 8.82
C ASP A 133 -16.67 3.34 8.40
N ALA A 134 -16.37 2.07 8.71
CA ALA A 134 -15.14 1.40 8.26
C ALA A 134 -15.05 1.29 6.73
N ILE A 135 -16.16 1.02 6.04
CA ILE A 135 -16.23 1.07 4.57
C ILE A 135 -15.94 2.48 4.06
N GLY A 136 -16.54 3.50 4.66
CA GLY A 136 -16.34 4.91 4.33
C GLY A 136 -14.89 5.34 4.49
N ALA A 137 -14.27 5.03 5.63
CA ALA A 137 -12.88 5.34 5.91
C ALA A 137 -11.92 4.65 4.93
N THR A 138 -12.16 3.37 4.58
CA THR A 138 -11.38 2.67 3.56
C THR A 138 -11.51 3.32 2.18
N LYS A 139 -12.73 3.74 1.79
CA LYS A 139 -12.95 4.49 0.54
C LYS A 139 -12.23 5.83 0.54
N ALA A 140 -12.23 6.55 1.66
CA ALA A 140 -11.53 7.82 1.82
C ALA A 140 -10.00 7.63 1.66
N PHE A 141 -9.45 6.57 2.25
CA PHE A 141 -8.04 6.18 2.04
C PHE A 141 -7.73 5.90 0.57
N VAL A 142 -8.53 5.06 -0.11
CA VAL A 142 -8.34 4.77 -1.54
C VAL A 142 -8.47 6.03 -2.40
N ALA A 143 -9.42 6.92 -2.09
CA ALA A 143 -9.58 8.17 -2.80
C ALA A 143 -8.38 9.12 -2.58
N ALA A 144 -7.80 9.15 -1.37
CA ALA A 144 -6.57 9.89 -1.09
C ALA A 144 -5.39 9.32 -1.88
N ALA A 145 -5.26 7.99 -1.94
CA ALA A 145 -4.25 7.33 -2.76
C ALA A 145 -4.43 7.64 -4.25
N ALA A 146 -5.66 7.59 -4.78
CA ALA A 146 -5.95 7.93 -6.17
C ALA A 146 -5.52 9.36 -6.51
N ARG A 147 -5.78 10.33 -5.62
CA ARG A 147 -5.30 11.72 -5.80
C ARG A 147 -3.79 11.86 -5.68
N HIS A 148 -3.13 11.00 -4.89
CA HIS A 148 -1.68 11.01 -4.75
C HIS A 148 -0.96 10.46 -5.99
N PHE A 149 -1.56 9.50 -6.67
CA PHE A 149 -0.99 8.89 -7.88
C PHE A 149 -1.43 9.54 -9.20
N ALA A 150 -2.48 10.37 -9.19
CA ALA A 150 -2.94 11.15 -10.33
C ALA A 150 -1.90 12.19 -10.76
#